data_AF-A0A497BVE5-F1
#
_entry.id   AF-A0A497BVE5-F1
#
_cell.length_a   1.000
_cell.length_b   1.000
_cell.length_c   1.000
_cell.angle_alpha   90.00
_cell.angle_beta   90.00
_cell.angle_gamma   90.00
#
_symmetry.space_group_name_H-M   'P 1'
#
loop_
_entity.id
_entity.type
_entity.pdbx_description
1 polymer ?
#
loop_
_entity_poly.entity_id
_entity_poly.type
_entity_poly.pdbx_seq_one_letter_code
_entity_poly.pdbx_strand_id
1 'polypeptide(L)'
;MTNMKIKPQHQETLQRAEALALQGHAAFGSSKENSFDLEADMTDLEQAGIMAPGQAQTVASAMAGPSPVVSPVAPPVQVEAPLQSPAIEEEPKEEGLSQDPVKRLDQVHKILSEQFPACPSKADLQQWKSIHGNIFFLQLDDEVFIYRYLKRQEWVQLNADPIWVKLNQDQKNEKLFVRCVLFPAFGPLDLLGREAGLIDALVGQIEMQSMFVDPYALAANSTIKL
;
A
#
# COMPACT_ATOMS: atom_id res chain seq x y z
N MET A 1 40.57 -28.95 35.82
CA MET A 1 41.17 -29.10 34.47
C MET A 1 40.74 -30.45 33.91
N THR A 2 39.63 -30.48 33.18
CA THR A 2 38.99 -31.70 32.67
C THR A 2 38.96 -31.62 31.15
N ASN A 3 39.83 -32.38 30.50
CA ASN A 3 39.94 -32.47 29.04
C ASN A 3 38.80 -33.34 28.49
N MET A 4 37.83 -32.71 27.81
CA MET A 4 36.80 -33.42 27.05
C MET A 4 37.36 -33.85 25.70
N LYS A 5 37.50 -35.17 25.52
CA LYS A 5 37.79 -35.82 24.23
C LYS A 5 36.54 -35.73 23.34
N ILE A 6 36.61 -34.88 22.32
CA ILE A 6 35.60 -34.77 21.27
C ILE A 6 35.71 -36.02 20.37
N LYS A 7 34.58 -36.69 20.13
CA LYS A 7 34.48 -37.91 19.33
C LYS A 7 34.76 -37.62 17.83
N PRO A 8 35.43 -38.52 17.10
CA PRO A 8 35.92 -38.30 15.73
C PRO A 8 34.84 -38.24 14.64
N GLN A 9 33.54 -38.37 14.96
CA GLN A 9 32.48 -38.34 13.94
C GLN A 9 32.01 -36.94 13.52
N HIS A 10 32.48 -35.86 14.16
CA HIS A 10 32.08 -34.50 13.79
C HIS A 10 33.06 -33.78 12.85
N GLN A 11 34.23 -34.37 12.59
CA GLN A 11 35.24 -33.74 11.75
C GLN A 11 34.99 -33.97 10.25
N GLU A 12 34.32 -35.06 9.90
CA GLU A 12 34.02 -35.42 8.51
C GLU A 12 32.86 -34.59 7.92
N THR A 13 31.93 -34.13 8.76
CA THR A 13 30.80 -33.29 8.33
C THR A 13 31.23 -31.86 7.98
N LEU A 14 32.25 -31.34 8.66
CA LEU A 14 32.79 -30.00 8.42
C LEU A 14 33.62 -29.94 7.12
N GLN A 15 34.40 -30.98 6.81
CA GLN A 15 35.16 -31.02 5.56
C GLN A 15 34.27 -31.16 4.31
N ARG A 16 33.08 -31.76 4.45
CA ARG A 16 32.14 -31.89 3.33
C ARG A 16 31.38 -30.59 3.01
N ALA A 17 31.25 -29.68 3.98
CA ALA A 17 30.63 -28.37 3.77
C ALA A 17 31.54 -27.38 3.03
N GLU A 18 32.87 -27.42 3.26
CA GLU A 18 33.81 -26.56 2.54
C GLU A 18 33.99 -26.95 1.06
N ALA A 19 33.87 -28.23 0.72
CA ALA A 19 34.00 -28.70 -0.67
C ALA A 19 32.85 -28.22 -1.59
N LEU A 20 31.69 -27.89 -1.02
CA LEU A 20 30.51 -27.42 -1.78
C LEU A 20 30.53 -25.91 -2.07
N ALA A 21 31.35 -25.13 -1.35
CA ALA A 21 31.46 -23.69 -1.55
C ALA A 21 32.39 -23.30 -2.72
N LEU A 22 33.26 -24.20 -3.19
CA LEU A 22 34.24 -23.93 -4.26
C LEU A 22 33.75 -24.29 -5.67
N GLN A 23 32.56 -24.88 -5.83
CA GLN A 23 32.05 -25.31 -7.14
C GLN A 23 31.07 -24.32 -7.79
N GLY A 24 30.74 -23.20 -7.13
CA GLY A 24 29.73 -22.23 -7.59
C GLY A 24 30.23 -21.03 -8.40
N HIS A 25 31.54 -20.87 -8.64
CA HIS A 25 32.11 -19.63 -9.22
C HIS A 25 32.74 -19.78 -10.61
N ALA A 26 32.28 -20.74 -11.43
CA ALA A 26 32.75 -20.88 -12.81
C ALA A 26 31.61 -21.24 -13.78
N ALA A 27 30.66 -20.33 -13.99
CA ALA A 27 29.74 -20.41 -15.13
C ALA A 27 29.24 -19.00 -15.53
N PHE A 28 30.19 -18.12 -15.87
CA PHE A 28 29.91 -16.91 -16.64
C PHE A 28 30.56 -17.09 -18.02
N GLY A 29 29.75 -17.30 -19.05
CA GLY A 29 30.25 -17.30 -20.43
C GLY A 29 29.42 -18.09 -21.45
N SER A 30 28.68 -17.35 -22.27
CA SER A 30 28.50 -17.59 -23.71
C SER A 30 27.64 -18.77 -24.19
N SER A 31 26.44 -18.47 -24.72
CA SER A 31 25.82 -19.09 -25.91
C SER A 31 24.56 -18.27 -26.25
N LYS A 32 24.58 -17.47 -27.33
CA LYS A 32 24.24 -17.84 -28.71
C LYS A 32 22.93 -18.61 -28.84
N GLU A 33 21.96 -17.91 -29.41
CA GLU A 33 21.11 -18.35 -30.52
C GLU A 33 20.54 -19.76 -30.39
N ASN A 34 19.32 -19.87 -29.86
CA ASN A 34 18.45 -20.98 -30.21
C ASN A 34 17.06 -20.43 -30.57
N SER A 35 16.84 -20.35 -31.88
CA SER A 35 15.52 -20.30 -32.50
C SER A 35 14.75 -21.54 -32.06
N PHE A 36 13.59 -21.36 -31.46
CA PHE A 36 12.67 -22.46 -31.20
C PHE A 36 11.32 -22.07 -31.80
N ASP A 37 11.12 -22.54 -33.03
CA ASP A 37 9.82 -22.64 -33.68
C ASP A 37 8.85 -23.37 -32.76
N LEU A 38 7.72 -22.73 -32.48
CA LEU A 38 6.58 -23.35 -31.79
C LEU A 38 5.35 -23.20 -32.70
N GLU A 39 5.37 -23.96 -33.79
CA GLU A 39 4.15 -24.41 -34.45
C GLU A 39 3.52 -25.48 -33.56
N ALA A 40 2.42 -25.13 -32.88
CA ALA A 40 1.50 -26.08 -32.30
C ALA A 40 0.14 -25.89 -32.96
N ASP A 41 -0.08 -26.77 -33.93
CA ASP A 41 -1.33 -27.03 -34.62
C ASP A 41 -2.32 -27.80 -33.72
N MET A 42 -3.61 -27.65 -34.05
CA MET A 42 -4.74 -28.53 -33.72
C MET A 42 -5.09 -28.78 -32.24
N THR A 43 -6.26 -28.27 -31.82
CA THR A 43 -7.47 -29.12 -31.77
C THR A 43 -8.74 -28.32 -31.50
N ASP A 44 -9.61 -28.37 -32.51
CA ASP A 44 -11.05 -28.16 -32.47
C ASP A 44 -11.68 -29.32 -31.67
N LEU A 45 -12.45 -29.04 -30.60
CA LEU A 45 -13.39 -30.01 -30.02
C LEU A 45 -14.41 -29.35 -29.07
N GLU A 46 -15.69 -29.64 -29.36
CA GLU A 46 -16.88 -29.61 -28.48
C GLU A 46 -17.38 -28.23 -28.01
N GLN A 47 -18.51 -27.68 -28.45
CA GLN A 47 -19.83 -28.26 -28.74
C GLN A 47 -20.48 -29.01 -27.56
N ALA A 48 -20.77 -28.27 -26.49
CA ALA A 48 -21.87 -28.55 -25.56
C ALA A 48 -22.48 -27.19 -25.20
N GLY A 49 -23.76 -26.88 -25.45
CA GLY A 49 -24.89 -27.73 -25.11
C GLY A 49 -25.31 -27.46 -23.67
N ILE A 50 -25.78 -26.24 -23.36
CA ILE A 50 -26.45 -25.96 -22.07
C ILE A 50 -27.76 -25.24 -22.33
N MET A 51 -28.83 -26.01 -22.19
CA MET A 51 -30.22 -25.58 -22.13
C MET A 51 -30.48 -24.82 -20.82
N ALA A 52 -31.45 -23.90 -20.89
CA ALA A 52 -31.99 -23.04 -19.83
C ALA A 52 -32.49 -23.81 -18.57
N PRO A 53 -32.83 -23.15 -17.43
CA PRO A 53 -34.08 -22.37 -17.34
C PRO A 53 -34.06 -21.18 -16.36
N GLY A 54 -35.10 -20.34 -16.44
CA GLY A 54 -35.74 -19.88 -15.20
C GLY A 54 -35.83 -18.37 -14.93
N GLN A 55 -36.97 -17.81 -15.32
CA GLN A 55 -37.78 -16.84 -14.56
C GLN A 55 -37.24 -15.42 -14.32
N ALA A 56 -37.74 -14.48 -15.12
CA ALA A 56 -38.01 -13.13 -14.65
C ALA A 56 -39.23 -12.56 -15.39
N GLN A 57 -40.39 -12.52 -14.72
CA GLN A 57 -41.39 -11.49 -15.01
C GLN A 57 -42.44 -11.35 -13.90
N THR A 58 -42.45 -10.14 -13.33
CA THR A 58 -43.61 -9.30 -12.99
C THR A 58 -44.74 -9.91 -12.16
N VAL A 59 -44.87 -9.39 -10.93
CA VAL A 59 -46.15 -8.83 -10.48
C VAL A 59 -45.91 -7.55 -9.66
N ALA A 60 -46.63 -6.51 -10.07
CA ALA A 60 -46.76 -5.25 -9.37
C ALA A 60 -47.65 -5.40 -8.13
N SER A 61 -47.45 -4.55 -7.12
CA SER A 61 -48.55 -3.95 -6.36
C SER A 61 -48.06 -2.71 -5.61
N ALA A 62 -48.45 -1.57 -6.15
CA ALA A 62 -48.65 -0.35 -5.39
C ALA A 62 -49.74 -0.54 -4.34
N MET A 63 -49.67 0.14 -3.21
CA MET A 63 -50.78 0.92 -2.65
C MET A 63 -50.39 1.67 -1.37
N ALA A 64 -50.84 2.93 -1.36
CA ALA A 64 -51.35 3.70 -0.24
C ALA A 64 -50.36 4.33 0.78
N GLY A 65 -50.29 5.66 0.72
CA GLY A 65 -50.21 6.50 1.91
C GLY A 65 -49.66 7.91 1.68
N PRO A 66 -50.47 8.90 1.28
CA PRO A 66 -50.14 10.30 1.55
C PRO A 66 -50.63 10.67 2.95
N SER A 67 -49.77 11.31 3.74
CA SER A 67 -50.22 12.09 4.90
C SER A 67 -49.49 13.44 4.90
N PRO A 68 -50.24 14.56 4.88
CA PRO A 68 -49.69 15.90 4.90
C PRO A 68 -49.57 16.38 6.35
N VAL A 69 -48.42 16.90 6.77
CA VAL A 69 -48.33 17.68 8.00
C VAL A 69 -47.36 18.86 7.85
N VAL A 70 -47.97 20.02 7.59
CA VAL A 70 -47.78 21.31 8.28
C VAL A 70 -46.36 21.90 8.32
N SER A 71 -46.17 22.92 7.48
CA SER A 71 -45.23 24.03 7.71
C SER A 71 -45.56 24.77 9.01
N PRO A 72 -44.54 25.25 9.72
CA PRO A 72 -44.63 26.55 10.37
C PRO A 72 -43.61 27.55 9.81
N VAL A 73 -44.17 28.74 9.62
CA VAL A 73 -43.57 30.00 9.19
C VAL A 73 -42.44 30.46 10.12
N ALA A 74 -41.50 31.19 9.51
CA ALA A 74 -40.27 31.77 10.05
C ALA A 74 -40.40 32.63 11.32
N PRO A 75 -39.26 32.95 11.93
CA PRO A 75 -38.98 34.36 12.22
C PRO A 75 -37.69 34.88 11.53
N PRO A 76 -37.64 36.17 11.14
CA PRO A 76 -36.46 36.80 10.58
C PRO A 76 -35.40 37.04 11.66
N VAL A 77 -34.19 36.52 11.44
CA VAL A 77 -33.05 36.80 12.32
C VAL A 77 -32.45 38.15 11.94
N GLN A 78 -32.36 39.02 12.95
CA GLN A 78 -31.97 40.42 12.89
C GLN A 78 -30.47 40.58 12.58
N VAL A 79 -30.19 41.62 11.80
CA VAL A 79 -28.87 42.21 11.54
C VAL A 79 -28.56 43.19 12.68
N GLU A 80 -27.46 43.00 13.40
CA GLU A 80 -26.67 43.95 14.22
C GLU A 80 -25.75 43.08 15.12
N ALA A 81 -24.44 43.28 15.32
CA ALA A 81 -23.59 44.47 15.31
C ALA A 81 -22.10 44.05 15.09
N PRO A 82 -21.19 44.98 14.79
CA PRO A 82 -19.77 44.69 14.55
C PRO A 82 -19.00 44.52 15.85
N LEU A 83 -18.46 43.33 16.08
CA LEU A 83 -17.49 43.07 17.15
C LEU A 83 -16.09 43.47 16.66
N GLN A 84 -15.63 44.60 17.19
CA GLN A 84 -14.21 44.94 17.27
C GLN A 84 -13.51 44.02 18.26
N SER A 85 -12.22 43.78 17.99
CA SER A 85 -11.10 43.35 18.87
C SER A 85 -10.51 41.99 18.48
N PRO A 86 -9.20 41.72 18.70
CA PRO A 86 -8.05 42.62 18.85
C PRO A 86 -6.87 42.23 17.93
N ALA A 87 -5.90 43.14 17.80
CA ALA A 87 -4.54 42.81 17.40
C ALA A 87 -3.87 41.95 18.48
N ILE A 88 -3.21 40.84 18.10
CA ILE A 88 -2.16 40.03 18.77
C ILE A 88 -1.75 38.99 17.70
N GLU A 89 -0.64 39.22 16.98
CA GLU A 89 0.74 38.77 17.24
C GLU A 89 1.08 37.45 16.54
N GLU A 90 2.08 37.59 15.66
CA GLU A 90 2.99 36.58 15.11
C GLU A 90 2.35 35.30 14.54
N GLU A 91 2.05 35.36 13.24
CA GLU A 91 2.08 34.16 12.40
C GLU A 91 3.45 33.47 12.55
N PRO A 92 3.50 32.17 12.88
CA PRO A 92 4.72 31.41 12.72
C PRO A 92 5.11 31.48 11.24
N LYS A 93 6.36 31.88 10.97
CA LYS A 93 6.99 31.76 9.65
C LYS A 93 6.79 30.33 9.15
N GLU A 94 5.80 30.12 8.29
CA GLU A 94 5.76 28.94 7.45
C GLU A 94 7.00 29.02 6.55
N GLU A 95 8.02 28.23 6.86
CA GLU A 95 9.11 27.94 5.93
C GLU A 95 8.48 27.30 4.69
N GLY A 96 8.16 28.14 3.71
CA GLY A 96 7.48 27.76 2.49
C GLY A 96 8.18 26.56 1.85
N LEU A 97 7.50 25.41 1.85
CA LEU A 97 7.92 24.25 1.09
C LEU A 97 8.16 24.70 -0.35
N SER A 98 9.38 24.49 -0.85
CA SER A 98 9.72 24.89 -2.21
C SER A 98 8.72 24.28 -3.21
N GLN A 99 8.25 25.09 -4.16
CA GLN A 99 7.41 24.63 -5.26
C GLN A 99 8.19 23.77 -6.27
N ASP A 100 9.53 23.84 -6.25
CA ASP A 100 10.39 22.97 -7.03
C ASP A 100 10.36 21.54 -6.47
N PRO A 101 9.95 20.52 -7.24
CA PRO A 101 9.78 19.15 -6.74
C PRO A 101 11.09 18.49 -6.30
N VAL A 102 12.22 18.96 -6.84
CA VAL A 102 13.56 18.49 -6.45
C VAL A 102 13.98 19.08 -5.11
N LYS A 103 13.82 20.39 -4.91
CA LYS A 103 14.15 21.06 -3.64
C LYS A 103 13.23 20.61 -2.51
N ARG A 104 11.96 20.31 -2.81
CA ARG A 104 11.02 19.74 -1.85
C ARG A 104 11.49 18.37 -1.34
N LEU A 105 12.01 17.52 -2.24
CA LEU A 105 12.54 16.21 -1.85
C LEU A 105 13.79 16.33 -0.97
N ASP A 106 14.68 17.26 -1.29
CA ASP A 106 15.85 17.59 -0.44
C ASP A 106 15.43 18.02 0.96
N GLN A 107 14.44 18.90 1.06
CA GLN A 107 13.92 19.40 2.33
C GLN A 107 13.28 18.28 3.15
N VAL A 108 12.44 17.45 2.52
CA VAL A 108 11.80 16.32 3.22
C VAL A 108 12.82 15.28 3.65
N HIS A 109 13.79 14.92 2.81
CA HIS A 109 14.85 14.00 3.22
C HIS A 109 15.65 14.55 4.40
N LYS A 110 15.98 15.85 4.39
CA LYS A 110 16.69 16.48 5.52
C LYS A 110 15.91 16.33 6.82
N ILE A 111 14.63 16.73 6.83
CA ILE A 111 13.75 16.64 8.00
C ILE A 111 13.63 15.19 8.50
N LEU A 112 13.45 14.24 7.57
CA LEU A 112 13.32 12.82 7.92
C LEU A 112 14.63 12.24 8.47
N SER A 113 15.77 12.60 7.90
CA SER A 113 17.08 12.12 8.36
C SER A 113 17.48 12.66 9.74
N GLU A 114 16.98 13.85 10.10
CA GLU A 114 17.21 14.45 11.41
C GLU A 114 16.36 13.79 12.51
N GLN A 115 15.15 13.32 12.16
CA GLN A 115 14.21 12.73 13.12
C GLN A 115 14.27 11.20 13.17
N PHE A 116 14.59 10.53 12.05
CA PHE A 116 14.55 9.08 11.93
C PHE A 116 15.89 8.54 11.39
N PRO A 117 16.72 7.93 12.25
CA PRO A 117 18.05 7.46 11.85
C PRO A 117 18.01 6.31 10.84
N ALA A 118 16.89 5.60 10.74
CA ALA A 118 16.69 4.52 9.78
C ALA A 118 16.08 5.00 8.44
N CYS A 119 15.91 6.30 8.22
CA CYS A 119 15.30 6.84 7.00
C CYS A 119 16.04 6.37 5.73
N PRO A 120 15.32 5.95 4.68
CA PRO A 120 15.92 5.57 3.40
C PRO A 120 16.66 6.75 2.76
N SER A 121 17.64 6.42 1.90
CA SER A 121 18.48 7.44 1.29
C SER A 121 17.71 8.30 0.30
N LYS A 122 18.20 9.50 0.02
CA LYS A 122 17.64 10.37 -1.02
C LYS A 122 17.55 9.66 -2.39
N ALA A 123 18.51 8.79 -2.71
CA ALA A 123 18.50 8.03 -3.95
C ALA A 123 17.32 7.05 -4.01
N ASP A 124 17.01 6.38 -2.89
CA ASP A 124 15.86 5.47 -2.78
C ASP A 124 14.54 6.23 -2.95
N LEU A 125 14.40 7.39 -2.30
CA LEU A 125 13.21 8.22 -2.44
C LEU A 125 13.01 8.71 -3.89
N GLN A 126 14.09 9.12 -4.57
CA GLN A 126 14.04 9.49 -5.99
C GLN A 126 13.66 8.31 -6.88
N GLN A 127 14.24 7.14 -6.62
CA GLN A 127 13.93 5.92 -7.37
C GLN A 127 12.46 5.53 -7.20
N TRP A 128 11.93 5.51 -5.98
CA TRP A 128 10.52 5.21 -5.72
C TRP A 128 9.60 6.22 -6.37
N LYS A 129 9.93 7.51 -6.30
CA LYS A 129 9.18 8.57 -6.99
C LYS A 129 9.16 8.35 -8.51
N SER A 130 10.29 7.93 -9.09
CA SER A 130 10.38 7.66 -10.53
C SER A 130 9.57 6.43 -10.95
N ILE A 131 9.51 5.36 -10.13
CA ILE A 131 8.81 4.11 -10.46
C ILE A 131 7.30 4.24 -10.20
N HIS A 132 6.94 4.77 -9.04
CA HIS A 132 5.56 4.76 -8.54
C HIS A 132 4.83 6.07 -8.79
N GLY A 133 5.54 7.17 -9.03
CA GLY A 133 4.98 8.52 -9.12
C GLY A 133 4.92 9.15 -7.73
N ASN A 134 3.73 9.43 -7.22
CA ASN A 134 3.59 10.02 -5.89
C ASN A 134 3.88 8.99 -4.80
N ILE A 135 4.70 9.40 -3.84
CA ILE A 135 4.94 8.68 -2.58
C ILE A 135 4.46 9.55 -1.42
N PHE A 136 4.02 8.90 -0.35
CA PHE A 136 3.42 9.53 0.81
C PHE A 136 4.16 9.11 2.06
N PHE A 137 4.14 9.99 3.06
CA PHE A 137 4.76 9.80 4.35
C PHE A 137 3.68 9.81 5.41
N LEU A 138 3.73 8.81 6.29
CA LEU A 138 2.92 8.75 7.49
C LEU A 138 3.86 8.53 8.67
N GLN A 139 3.79 9.42 9.64
CA GLN A 139 4.43 9.21 10.93
C GLN A 139 3.39 8.63 11.88
N LEU A 140 3.70 7.47 12.48
CA LEU A 140 2.94 6.88 13.57
C LEU A 140 3.90 6.71 14.75
N ASP A 141 3.60 7.39 15.84
CA ASP A 141 4.46 7.46 17.02
C ASP A 141 5.90 7.88 16.66
N ASP A 142 6.87 7.01 16.95
CA ASP A 142 8.30 7.21 16.73
C ASP A 142 8.79 6.55 15.42
N GLU A 143 7.88 6.14 14.55
CA GLU A 143 8.22 5.48 13.28
C GLU A 143 7.68 6.22 12.06
N VAL A 144 8.49 6.19 11.00
CA VAL A 144 8.10 6.72 9.69
C VAL A 144 7.79 5.59 8.72
N PHE A 145 6.64 5.73 8.07
CA PHE A 145 6.18 4.86 7.02
C PHE A 145 6.17 5.61 5.70
N ILE A 146 6.70 4.98 4.67
CA ILE A 146 6.66 5.51 3.30
C ILE A 146 5.86 4.53 2.48
N TYR A 147 4.82 5.02 1.82
CA TYR A 147 3.89 4.21 1.07
C TYR A 147 3.51 4.89 -0.24
N ARG A 148 2.88 4.11 -1.11
CA ARG A 148 2.33 4.57 -2.38
C ARG A 148 0.85 4.20 -2.49
N TYR A 149 0.15 4.89 -3.37
CA TYR A 149 -1.19 4.50 -3.77
C TYR A 149 -1.17 3.26 -4.68
N LEU A 150 -2.29 2.56 -4.73
CA LEU A 150 -2.50 1.44 -5.63
C LEU A 150 -2.94 1.95 -7.00
N LYS A 151 -2.21 1.59 -8.07
CA LYS A 151 -2.58 2.01 -9.43
C LYS A 151 -3.79 1.22 -9.92
N ARG A 152 -4.62 1.84 -10.77
CA ARG A 152 -5.81 1.18 -11.34
C ARG A 152 -5.48 -0.13 -12.08
N GLN A 153 -4.37 -0.18 -12.79
CA GLN A 153 -3.92 -1.39 -13.50
C GLN A 153 -3.61 -2.53 -12.51
N GLU A 154 -2.94 -2.23 -11.39
CA GLU A 154 -2.65 -3.22 -10.36
C GLU A 154 -3.94 -3.72 -9.69
N TRP A 155 -4.89 -2.82 -9.43
CA TRP A 155 -6.19 -3.20 -8.90
C TRP A 155 -6.94 -4.16 -9.83
N VAL A 156 -6.93 -3.91 -11.14
CA VAL A 156 -7.53 -4.82 -12.12
C VAL A 156 -6.83 -6.18 -12.11
N GLN A 157 -5.49 -6.20 -12.04
CA GLN A 157 -4.72 -7.45 -11.96
C GLN A 157 -5.03 -8.24 -10.68
N LEU A 158 -5.14 -7.57 -9.53
CA LEU A 158 -5.51 -8.23 -8.28
C LEU A 158 -6.91 -8.84 -8.36
N ASN A 159 -7.88 -8.15 -8.94
CA ASN A 159 -9.24 -8.70 -9.09
C ASN A 159 -9.35 -9.80 -10.16
N ALA A 160 -8.40 -9.88 -11.08
CA ALA A 160 -8.31 -10.98 -12.02
C ALA A 160 -7.67 -12.25 -11.41
N ASP A 161 -6.94 -12.11 -10.29
CA ASP A 161 -6.30 -13.24 -9.61
C ASP A 161 -7.36 -14.07 -8.83
N PRO A 162 -7.57 -15.35 -9.17
CA PRO A 162 -8.54 -16.20 -8.49
C PRO A 162 -8.19 -16.46 -7.02
N ILE A 163 -6.92 -16.32 -6.63
CA ILE A 163 -6.50 -16.42 -5.23
C ILE A 163 -7.01 -15.21 -4.47
N TRP A 164 -6.81 -14.00 -5.01
CA TRP A 164 -7.23 -12.75 -4.39
C TRP A 164 -8.73 -12.73 -4.08
N VAL A 165 -9.56 -13.19 -5.01
CA VAL A 165 -11.02 -13.20 -4.85
C VAL A 165 -11.46 -14.07 -3.67
N LYS A 166 -10.72 -15.15 -3.37
CA LYS A 166 -11.01 -16.09 -2.28
C LYS A 166 -10.50 -15.63 -0.91
N LEU A 167 -9.68 -14.58 -0.86
CA LEU A 167 -9.15 -14.07 0.40
C LEU A 167 -10.21 -13.30 1.18
N ASN A 168 -10.14 -13.45 2.50
CA ASN A 168 -10.91 -12.62 3.43
C ASN A 168 -10.36 -11.19 3.43
N GLN A 169 -11.13 -10.24 3.98
CA GLN A 169 -10.74 -8.82 3.98
C GLN A 169 -9.40 -8.59 4.68
N ASP A 170 -9.16 -9.21 5.84
CA ASP A 170 -7.91 -9.06 6.59
C ASP A 170 -6.69 -9.52 5.76
N GLN A 171 -6.82 -10.65 5.05
CA GLN A 171 -5.78 -11.17 4.17
C GLN A 171 -5.54 -10.27 2.94
N LYS A 172 -6.58 -9.61 2.44
CA LYS A 172 -6.44 -8.61 1.38
C LYS A 172 -5.72 -7.38 1.90
N ASN A 173 -6.07 -6.90 3.10
CA ASN A 173 -5.42 -5.76 3.76
C ASN A 173 -3.93 -6.04 3.97
N GLU A 174 -3.56 -7.20 4.50
CA GLU A 174 -2.15 -7.60 4.64
C GLU A 174 -1.40 -7.60 3.30
N LYS A 175 -2.00 -8.14 2.25
CA LYS A 175 -1.37 -8.13 0.91
C LYS A 175 -1.28 -6.73 0.32
N LEU A 176 -2.27 -5.85 0.53
CA LEU A 176 -2.20 -4.45 0.12
C LEU A 176 -1.07 -3.73 0.85
N PHE A 177 -1.00 -3.92 2.16
CA PHE A 177 0.05 -3.37 3.01
C PHE A 177 1.43 -3.75 2.48
N VAL A 178 1.71 -5.04 2.31
CA VAL A 178 3.02 -5.53 1.82
C VAL A 178 3.34 -5.00 0.42
N ARG A 179 2.33 -4.75 -0.42
CA ARG A 179 2.54 -4.30 -1.81
C ARG A 179 2.73 -2.79 -1.96
N CYS A 180 2.16 -2.01 -1.06
CA CYS A 180 2.12 -0.55 -1.16
C CYS A 180 3.01 0.16 -0.14
N VAL A 181 3.42 -0.49 0.95
CA VAL A 181 4.42 0.05 1.87
C VAL A 181 5.81 -0.19 1.29
N LEU A 182 6.58 0.89 1.16
CA LEU A 182 7.94 0.91 0.63
C LEU A 182 8.98 0.91 1.74
N PHE A 183 8.66 1.57 2.86
CA PHE A 183 9.52 1.64 4.03
C PHE A 183 8.69 1.64 5.33
N PRO A 184 9.14 0.91 6.37
CA PRO A 184 10.19 -0.10 6.30
C PRO A 184 9.74 -1.32 5.46
N ALA A 185 10.69 -2.06 4.90
CA ALA A 185 10.37 -3.24 4.11
C ALA A 185 9.98 -4.39 5.07
N PHE A 186 8.67 -4.69 5.13
CA PHE A 186 8.16 -5.72 6.01
C PHE A 186 8.23 -7.10 5.38
N GLY A 187 8.86 -8.04 6.10
CA GLY A 187 8.69 -9.47 5.86
C GLY A 187 7.45 -10.02 6.57
N PRO A 188 7.04 -11.27 6.25
CA PRO A 188 5.86 -11.91 6.85
C PRO A 188 5.93 -12.06 8.38
N LEU A 189 7.14 -12.11 8.96
CA LEU A 189 7.34 -12.28 10.40
C LEU A 189 7.46 -10.95 11.16
N ASP A 190 7.77 -9.86 10.47
CA ASP A 190 8.06 -8.55 11.09
C ASP A 190 6.79 -7.86 11.60
N LEU A 191 5.62 -8.32 11.15
CA LEU A 191 4.31 -7.82 11.56
C LEU A 191 3.85 -8.37 12.92
N LEU A 192 4.41 -9.49 13.39
CA LEU A 192 3.96 -10.16 14.62
C LEU A 192 4.23 -9.37 15.91
N GLY A 193 5.18 -8.43 15.87
CA GLY A 193 5.53 -7.57 17.01
C GLY A 193 4.91 -6.17 16.94
N ARG A 194 4.07 -5.90 15.94
CA ARG A 194 3.51 -4.57 15.68
C ARG A 194 2.12 -4.41 16.28
N GLU A 195 1.69 -3.16 16.41
CA GLU A 195 0.36 -2.83 16.86
C GLU A 195 -0.70 -3.42 15.94
N ALA A 196 -1.75 -3.99 16.52
CA ALA A 196 -2.80 -4.66 15.75
C ALA A 196 -3.49 -3.73 14.74
N GLY A 197 -3.61 -2.44 15.05
CA GLY A 197 -4.25 -1.44 14.19
C GLY A 197 -3.34 -0.87 13.09
N LEU A 198 -2.06 -1.22 13.06
CA LEU A 198 -1.10 -0.63 12.12
C LEU A 198 -1.47 -0.89 10.66
N ILE A 199 -1.83 -2.14 10.36
CA ILE A 199 -2.17 -2.57 9.00
C ILE A 199 -3.42 -1.84 8.53
N ASP A 200 -4.47 -1.81 9.36
CA ASP A 200 -5.74 -1.16 9.03
C ASP A 200 -5.57 0.35 8.83
N ALA A 201 -4.76 1.00 9.68
CA ALA A 201 -4.48 2.43 9.55
C ALA A 201 -3.76 2.74 8.23
N LEU A 202 -2.69 2.00 7.90
CA LEU A 202 -1.92 2.23 6.66
C LEU A 202 -2.71 1.86 5.41
N VAL A 203 -3.45 0.76 5.43
CA VAL A 203 -4.33 0.37 4.32
C VAL A 203 -5.42 1.42 4.11
N GLY A 204 -6.04 1.94 5.17
CA GLY A 204 -7.00 3.05 5.06
C GLY A 204 -6.40 4.29 4.40
N GLN A 205 -5.16 4.64 4.73
CA GLN A 205 -4.44 5.73 4.06
C GLN A 205 -4.14 5.42 2.59
N ILE A 206 -3.73 4.20 2.26
CA ILE A 206 -3.50 3.75 0.88
C ILE A 206 -4.80 3.84 0.08
N GLU A 207 -5.91 3.37 0.65
CA GLU A 207 -7.22 3.35 0.01
C GLU A 207 -7.76 4.76 -0.25
N MET A 208 -7.60 5.66 0.73
CA MET A 208 -7.92 7.08 0.59
C MET A 208 -7.13 7.72 -0.56
N GLN A 209 -5.81 7.53 -0.59
CA GLN A 209 -4.97 8.07 -1.66
C GLN A 209 -5.22 7.41 -3.03
N SER A 210 -5.78 6.20 -3.03
CA SER A 210 -6.18 5.47 -4.24
C SER A 210 -7.61 5.80 -4.70
N MET A 211 -8.31 6.70 -4.00
CA MET A 211 -9.71 7.09 -4.27
C MET A 211 -10.71 5.94 -4.14
N PHE A 212 -10.43 4.95 -3.28
CA PHE A 212 -11.39 3.90 -2.95
C PHE A 212 -12.40 4.35 -1.89
N VAL A 213 -12.00 5.28 -1.03
CA VAL A 213 -12.80 5.80 0.09
C VAL A 213 -13.04 7.29 -0.14
N ASP A 214 -14.22 7.77 0.28
CA ASP A 214 -14.52 9.20 0.27
C ASP A 214 -13.52 9.95 1.19
N PRO A 215 -12.82 10.98 0.70
CA PRO A 215 -11.83 11.72 1.49
C PRO A 215 -12.40 12.32 2.79
N TYR A 216 -13.71 12.53 2.88
CA TYR A 216 -14.35 13.04 4.11
C TYR A 216 -14.50 11.98 5.21
N ALA A 217 -14.31 10.69 4.91
CA ALA A 217 -14.47 9.61 5.88
C ALA A 217 -13.25 9.37 6.80
N LEU A 218 -12.06 9.89 6.44
CA LEU A 218 -10.78 9.55 7.11
C LEU A 218 -9.91 10.77 7.48
N ALA A 219 -10.47 11.98 7.46
CA ALA A 219 -9.73 13.22 7.72
C ALA A 219 -9.34 13.39 9.20
N ALA A 220 -8.24 12.77 9.62
CA ALA A 220 -7.59 13.04 10.92
C ALA A 220 -6.05 13.05 10.89
N ASN A 221 -5.39 12.59 9.81
CA ASN A 221 -3.93 12.43 9.80
C ASN A 221 -3.22 13.34 8.78
N SER A 222 -2.19 14.04 9.23
CA SER A 222 -1.36 14.94 8.42
C SER A 222 -0.52 14.16 7.40
N THR A 223 -1.03 14.01 6.18
CA THR A 223 -0.30 13.36 5.07
C THR A 223 0.45 14.42 4.26
N ILE A 224 1.77 14.29 4.14
CA ILE A 224 2.60 15.15 3.30
C ILE A 224 2.74 14.52 1.90
N LYS A 225 2.42 15.30 0.85
CA LYS A 225 2.49 14.88 -0.56
C LYS A 225 3.74 15.44 -1.25
N LEU A 226 4.54 14.56 -1.86
CA LEU A 226 5.76 14.90 -2.62
C LEU A 226 5.58 14.87 -4.14
#